data_AF-A0A355BIE4-F1
#
_entry.id   AF-A0A355BIE4-F1
#
_cell.length_a   1.000
_cell.length_b   1.000
_cell.length_c   1.000
_cell.angle_alpha   90.00
_cell.angle_beta   90.00
_cell.angle_gamma   90.00
#
_symmetry.space_group_name_H-M   'P 1'
#
loop_
_entity.id
_entity.type
_entity.pdbx_description
1 polymer ?
#
loop_
_entity_poly.entity_id
_entity_poly.type
_entity_poly.pdbx_seq_one_letter_code
_entity_poly.pdbx_strand_id
1 'polypeptide(L)' 'KEIGAMATVLSGRVDGIILTGGLAYAAYLTSRITDYVNYIAPVYVEPGEDEMKALAEGAWLVLSGREPIAEYR' A
#
# COMPACT_ATOMS: atom_id res chain seq x y z
N LYS A 1 13.57 7.02 -3.87
CA LYS A 1 13.35 7.39 -5.30
C LYS A 1 11.90 7.19 -5.70
N GLU A 2 11.35 5.97 -5.68
CA GLU A 2 10.01 5.70 -6.23
C GLU A 2 8.87 6.44 -5.51
N ILE A 3 8.90 6.53 -4.18
CA ILE A 3 7.90 7.32 -3.42
C ILE A 3 7.87 8.79 -3.90
N GLY A 4 9.03 9.41 -4.10
CA GLY A 4 9.13 10.78 -4.62
C GLY A 4 8.68 10.89 -6.08
N ALA A 5 8.95 9.89 -6.92
CA ALA A 5 8.45 9.86 -8.29
C ALA A 5 6.92 9.79 -8.31
N MET A 6 6.30 8.97 -7.45
CA MET A 6 4.85 8.87 -7.35
C MET A 6 4.18 10.15 -6.85
N ALA A 7 4.86 10.93 -6.01
CA ALA A 7 4.36 12.25 -5.63
C ALA A 7 4.14 13.14 -6.86
N THR A 8 5.02 13.10 -7.86
CA THR A 8 4.82 13.87 -9.10
C THR A 8 3.67 13.36 -9.96
N VAL A 9 3.46 12.04 -10.01
CA VAL A 9 2.31 11.44 -10.71
C VAL A 9 0.99 11.95 -10.13
N LEU A 10 0.94 12.09 -8.80
CA LEU A 10 -0.22 12.62 -8.07
C LEU A 10 -0.23 14.16 -8.00
N SER A 11 0.60 14.84 -8.79
CA SER A 11 0.71 16.32 -8.78
C SER A 11 0.98 16.91 -7.38
N GLY A 12 1.75 16.20 -6.55
CA GLY A 12 2.05 16.56 -5.17
C GLY A 12 0.89 16.42 -4.19
N ARG A 13 -0.30 16.01 -4.64
CA ARG A 13 -1.49 15.83 -3.79
C ARG A 13 -1.51 14.40 -3.24
N VAL A 14 -0.71 14.19 -2.20
CA VAL A 14 -0.56 12.88 -1.54
C VAL A 14 -1.16 12.97 -0.14
N ASP A 15 -2.20 12.17 0.13
CA ASP A 15 -2.86 12.16 1.44
C ASP A 15 -2.06 11.36 2.48
N GLY A 16 -1.34 10.32 2.04
CA GLY A 16 -0.53 9.48 2.91
C GLY A 16 0.39 8.54 2.14
N ILE A 17 1.43 8.08 2.82
CA ILE A 17 2.40 7.08 2.33
C ILE A 17 2.30 5.88 3.25
N ILE A 18 2.03 4.70 2.70
CA ILE A 18 1.92 3.46 3.47
C ILE A 18 3.17 2.60 3.20
N LEU A 19 3.89 2.25 4.26
CA LEU A 19 4.97 1.27 4.24
C LEU A 19 4.42 -0.06 4.74
N THR A 20 4.30 -1.03 3.84
CA THR A 20 3.75 -2.37 4.11
C THR A 20 4.67 -3.45 3.55
N GLY A 21 4.27 -4.72 3.62
CA GLY A 21 5.10 -5.87 3.25
C GLY A 21 5.99 -6.37 4.39
N GLY A 22 6.65 -7.50 4.18
CA GLY A 22 7.52 -8.12 5.20
C GLY A 22 8.67 -7.23 5.70
N LEU A 23 9.17 -6.31 4.86
CA LEU A 23 10.25 -5.39 5.25
C LEU A 23 9.79 -4.28 6.21
N ALA A 24 8.49 -4.02 6.32
CA ALA A 24 7.99 -2.97 7.20
C ALA A 24 8.14 -3.33 8.70
N TYR A 25 8.40 -4.60 9.03
CA TYR A 25 8.77 -5.02 10.39
C TYR A 25 10.13 -4.46 10.84
N ALA A 26 11.02 -4.12 9.90
CA ALA A 26 12.34 -3.60 10.22
C ALA A 26 12.26 -2.10 10.55
N ALA A 27 12.13 -1.77 11.84
CA ALA A 27 12.03 -0.39 12.33
C ALA A 27 13.19 0.52 11.85
N TYR A 28 14.40 -0.01 11.73
CA TYR A 28 15.55 0.72 11.19
C TYR A 28 15.32 1.15 9.73
N LEU A 29 14.73 0.28 8.91
CA LEU A 29 14.44 0.57 7.52
C LEU A 29 13.29 1.58 7.39
N THR A 30 12.19 1.34 8.09
CA THR A 30 10.99 2.19 8.00
C THR A 30 11.23 3.60 8.54
N SER A 31 11.95 3.75 9.66
CA SER A 31 12.36 5.07 10.17
C SER A 31 13.21 5.83 9.17
N ARG A 32 14.24 5.18 8.62
CA ARG A 32 15.08 5.80 7.60
C ARG A 32 14.29 6.24 6.37
N ILE A 33 13.41 5.40 5.83
CA ILE A 33 12.58 5.77 4.69
C ILE A 33 11.69 6.96 5.04
N THR A 34 11.08 6.94 6.24
CA THR A 34 10.21 8.01 6.75
C THR A 34 10.94 9.35 6.77
N ASP A 35 12.18 9.40 7.26
CA ASP A 35 12.99 10.63 7.30
C ASP A 35 13.21 11.25 5.91
N TYR A 36 13.24 10.44 4.84
CA TYR A 36 13.40 10.95 3.48
C TYR A 36 12.10 11.46 2.85
N VAL A 37 10.93 11.01 3.31
CA VAL A 37 9.66 11.19 2.56
C VAL A 37 8.54 11.84 3.36
N ASN A 38 8.69 12.01 4.67
CA ASN A 38 7.66 12.60 5.54
C ASN A 38 7.30 14.06 5.19
N TYR A 39 8.18 14.77 4.47
CA TYR A 39 7.87 16.11 3.96
C TYR A 39 6.81 16.11 2.84
N ILE A 40 6.59 14.95 2.20
CA ILE A 40 5.61 14.80 1.12
C ILE A 40 4.21 14.62 1.71
N ALA A 41 4.05 13.72 2.67
CA ALA A 41 2.79 13.37 3.32
C ALA A 41 3.02 12.57 4.62
N PRO A 42 2.01 12.41 5.49
CA PRO A 42 2.08 11.50 6.64
C PRO A 42 2.45 10.06 6.23
N VAL A 43 3.32 9.43 7.00
CA VAL A 43 3.78 8.05 6.75
C VAL A 43 3.16 7.11 7.77
N TYR A 44 2.53 6.05 7.27
CA TYR A 44 1.93 4.97 8.05
C TYR A 44 2.72 3.69 7.83
N VAL A 45 2.95 2.92 8.89
CA VAL A 45 3.67 1.65 8.82
C VAL A 45 2.70 0.55 9.21
N GLU A 46 2.33 -0.28 8.24
CA GLU A 46 1.39 -1.39 8.38
C GLU A 46 2.09 -2.68 7.91
N PRO A 47 2.85 -3.35 8.79
CA PRO A 47 3.65 -4.51 8.42
C PRO A 47 2.82 -5.73 8.04
N GLY A 48 3.37 -6.55 7.14
CA GLY A 48 2.68 -7.74 6.65
C GLY A 48 1.94 -7.49 5.35
N GLU A 49 1.23 -8.51 4.88
CA GLU A 49 0.65 -8.54 3.52
C GLU A 49 -0.80 -9.05 3.49
N ASP A 50 -1.27 -9.69 4.58
CA ASP A 50 -2.62 -10.25 4.73
C ASP A 50 -3.15 -11.03 3.50
N GLU A 51 -2.25 -11.65 2.73
CA GLU A 51 -2.56 -12.20 1.39
C GLU A 51 -3.70 -13.21 1.41
N MET A 52 -3.69 -14.15 2.36
CA MET A 52 -4.73 -15.18 2.47
C MET A 52 -6.10 -14.58 2.77
N LYS A 53 -6.14 -13.50 3.56
CA LYS A 53 -7.38 -12.80 3.88
C LYS A 53 -7.85 -11.98 2.68
N ALA A 54 -6.96 -11.24 2.02
CA ALA A 54 -7.28 -10.48 0.81
C ALA A 54 -7.80 -11.39 -0.31
N LEU A 55 -7.22 -12.58 -0.47
CA LEU A 55 -7.68 -13.58 -1.43
C LEU A 55 -9.09 -14.10 -1.09
N ALA A 56 -9.34 -14.43 0.18
CA ALA A 56 -10.65 -14.89 0.63
C ALA A 56 -11.72 -13.80 0.48
N GLU A 57 -11.39 -12.55 0.82
CA GLU A 57 -12.28 -11.39 0.67
C GLU A 57 -12.60 -11.12 -0.80
N GLY A 58 -11.61 -11.18 -1.70
CA GLY A 58 -11.83 -11.05 -3.14
C GLY A 58 -12.77 -12.12 -3.69
N ALA A 59 -12.57 -13.38 -3.30
CA ALA A 59 -13.48 -14.47 -3.68
C ALA A 59 -14.90 -14.25 -3.14
N TRP A 60 -15.02 -13.82 -1.89
CA TRP A 60 -16.32 -13.54 -1.27
C TRP A 60 -17.06 -12.37 -1.94
N LEU A 61 -16.37 -11.30 -2.34
CA LEU A 61 -16.97 -10.16 -3.04
C LEU A 61 -17.64 -10.58 -4.36
N VAL A 62 -16.97 -11.44 -5.14
CA VAL A 62 -17.52 -11.98 -6.39
C VAL A 62 -18.68 -12.95 -6.11
N LEU A 63 -18.50 -13.90 -5.18
CA LEU A 63 -19.54 -14.89 -4.85
C LEU A 63 -20.80 -14.26 -4.23
N SER A 64 -20.66 -13.12 -3.55
CA SER A 64 -21.78 -12.36 -2.98
C SER A 64 -22.42 -11.37 -3.95
N GLY A 65 -21.95 -11.28 -5.20
CA GLY A 65 -22.46 -10.38 -6.22
C GLY A 65 -22.15 -8.90 -5.98
N ARG A 66 -21.20 -8.59 -5.10
CA ARG A 66 -20.75 -7.22 -4.79
C ARG A 66 -19.75 -6.69 -5.81
N GLU A 67 -19.03 -7.59 -6.47
CA GLU A 67 -18.15 -7.29 -7.59
C GLU A 67 -18.40 -8.24 -8.77
N PRO A 68 -18.28 -7.76 -10.01
CA PRO A 68 -18.39 -8.63 -11.18
C PRO A 68 -17.16 -9.54 -11.30
N ILE A 69 -17.35 -10.76 -11.82
CA ILE A 69 -16.23 -11.65 -12.14
C ILE A 69 -15.42 -11.06 -13.31
N ALA A 70 -14.09 -11.01 -13.15
CA ALA A 70 -13.19 -10.61 -14.21
C ALA A 70 -12.74 -11.84 -15.02
N GLU A 71 -12.83 -11.76 -16.34
CA GLU A 71 -12.29 -12.78 -17.24
C GLU A 71 -10.84 -12.45 -17.59
N TYR A 72 -9.93 -13.41 -17.37
CA TYR A 72 -8.54 -13.27 -17.79
C TYR A 72 -8.44 -13.33 -19.33
N ARG A 73 -7.95 -12.26 -19.95
CA ARG A 73 -7.76 -12.13 -21.41
C ARG A 73 -6.28 -12.06 -21.76
#